data_AF-A0A2S3U7C1-F1
#
_entry.id   AF-A0A2S3U7C1-F1
#
_cell.length_a   1.000
_cell.length_b   1.000
_cell.length_c   1.000
_cell.angle_alpha   90.00
_cell.angle_beta   90.00
_cell.angle_gamma   90.00
#
_symmetry.space_group_name_H-M   'P 1'
#
loop_
_entity.id
_entity.type
_entity.pdbx_description
1 polymer ?
#
loop_
_entity_poly.entity_id
_entity_poly.type
_entity_poly.pdbx_seq_one_letter_code
_entity_poly.pdbx_strand_id
1 'polypeptide(L)'
;MADGRRRHADFNSLGAKNNQAIAAGQWWRLVTPMFLHMGLTHIALNGVVIYFMGMQIEAMYGHWRMLAIYILGGISGNIMSFALSNNQSVGASTACFALFGAFLTIGESFWENPVIRQLTNQFLLLTVLNLVFDMFSNGIDIWGHVGV
;
A
#
# COMPACT_ATOMS: atom_id res chain seq x y z
N MET A 1 13.60 -32.91 23.18
CA MET A 1 14.21 -32.21 22.03
C MET A 1 13.25 -31.10 21.63
N ALA A 2 13.58 -29.85 21.94
CA ALA A 2 12.70 -28.70 21.73
C ALA A 2 12.78 -28.26 20.26
N ASP A 3 11.68 -28.36 19.53
CA ASP A 3 11.55 -27.90 18.15
C ASP A 3 11.56 -26.36 18.10
N GLY A 4 12.57 -25.82 17.43
CA GLY A 4 12.86 -24.41 17.30
C GLY A 4 11.96 -23.69 16.30
N ARG A 5 10.64 -23.69 16.54
CA ARG A 5 9.73 -22.74 15.87
C ARG A 5 10.05 -21.33 16.36
N ARG A 6 10.87 -20.63 15.59
CA ARG A 6 10.95 -19.18 15.64
C ARG A 6 9.52 -18.65 15.59
N ARG A 7 9.12 -17.90 16.61
CA ARG A 7 7.80 -17.25 16.72
C ARG A 7 7.69 -16.16 15.66
N HIS A 8 7.58 -16.53 14.39
CA HIS A 8 7.09 -15.61 13.38
C HIS A 8 5.61 -15.41 13.65
N ALA A 9 5.19 -14.16 13.83
CA ALA A 9 3.79 -13.84 14.04
C ALA A 9 2.98 -14.38 12.85
N ASP A 10 1.96 -15.20 13.12
CA ASP A 10 1.06 -15.65 12.08
C ASP A 10 0.16 -14.46 11.69
N PHE A 11 0.56 -13.77 10.63
CA PHE A 11 -0.18 -12.62 10.09
C PHE A 11 -1.63 -12.98 9.73
N ASN A 12 -1.95 -14.24 9.45
CA ASN A 12 -3.31 -14.65 9.17
C ASN A 12 -4.21 -14.53 10.41
N SER A 13 -3.69 -14.89 11.58
CA SER A 13 -4.38 -14.70 12.87
C SER A 13 -4.58 -13.23 13.23
N LEU A 14 -3.70 -12.34 12.73
CA LEU A 14 -3.72 -10.90 13.00
C LEU A 14 -4.62 -10.10 12.03
N GLY A 15 -5.19 -10.75 11.01
CA GLY A 15 -6.08 -10.11 10.05
C GLY A 15 -5.42 -9.74 8.72
N ALA A 16 -4.36 -10.44 8.31
CA ALA A 16 -3.85 -10.32 6.94
C ALA A 16 -4.91 -10.66 5.90
N LYS A 17 -4.70 -10.16 4.68
CA LYS A 17 -5.55 -10.46 3.54
C LYS A 17 -5.45 -11.95 3.26
N ASN A 18 -6.58 -12.64 3.29
CA ASN A 18 -6.66 -14.07 3.03
C ASN A 18 -7.95 -14.35 2.24
N ASN A 19 -7.82 -14.87 1.01
CA ASN A 19 -8.96 -15.04 0.11
C ASN A 19 -10.02 -15.98 0.66
N GLN A 20 -9.61 -17.09 1.27
CA GLN A 20 -10.54 -18.07 1.82
C GLN A 20 -11.34 -17.47 2.98
N ALA A 21 -10.67 -16.74 3.87
CA ALA A 21 -11.34 -16.07 4.98
C ALA A 21 -12.27 -14.93 4.53
N ILE A 22 -11.86 -14.16 3.51
CA ILE A 22 -12.71 -13.11 2.90
C ILE A 22 -13.96 -13.74 2.29
N ALA A 23 -13.80 -14.82 1.51
CA ALA A 23 -14.91 -15.57 0.91
C ALA A 23 -15.83 -16.20 1.97
N ALA A 24 -15.28 -16.54 3.15
CA ALA A 24 -16.04 -17.03 4.30
C ALA A 24 -16.73 -15.93 5.13
N GLY A 25 -16.71 -14.65 4.69
CA GLY A 25 -17.41 -13.56 5.36
C GLY A 25 -16.54 -12.63 6.20
N GLN A 26 -15.21 -12.81 6.24
CA GLN A 26 -14.30 -11.95 7.02
C GLN A 26 -13.87 -10.69 6.26
N TRP A 27 -14.83 -9.83 5.90
CA TRP A 27 -14.62 -8.71 4.96
C TRP A 27 -13.74 -7.60 5.55
N TRP A 28 -13.62 -7.54 6.88
CA TRP A 28 -12.66 -6.65 7.56
C TRP A 28 -11.21 -6.91 7.13
N ARG A 29 -10.90 -8.09 6.59
CA ARG A 29 -9.59 -8.42 6.00
C ARG A 29 -9.27 -7.68 4.70
N LEU A 30 -10.17 -6.85 4.20
CA LEU A 30 -9.87 -5.87 3.14
C LEU A 30 -9.34 -4.55 3.71
N VAL A 31 -9.48 -4.32 5.02
CA VAL A 31 -9.07 -3.09 5.71
C VAL A 31 -7.90 -3.35 6.66
N THR A 32 -8.00 -4.38 7.50
CA THR A 32 -6.97 -4.72 8.50
C THR A 32 -5.55 -4.92 7.97
N PRO A 33 -5.31 -5.46 6.74
CA PRO A 33 -3.95 -5.62 6.23
C PRO A 33 -3.19 -4.30 6.09
N MET A 34 -3.91 -3.19 5.90
CA MET A 34 -3.32 -1.84 5.75
C MET A 34 -2.52 -1.41 6.99
N PHE A 35 -2.78 -2.01 8.15
CA PHE A 35 -2.11 -1.69 9.41
C PHE A 35 -1.04 -2.72 9.80
N LEU A 36 -0.97 -3.86 9.12
CA LEU A 36 -0.03 -4.93 9.40
C LEU A 36 1.24 -4.77 8.56
N HIS A 37 2.42 -4.98 9.14
CA HIS A 37 3.69 -4.81 8.44
C HIS A 37 4.67 -5.95 8.76
N MET A 38 5.38 -6.45 7.74
CA MET A 38 6.47 -7.44 7.91
C MET A 38 7.77 -6.77 8.40
N GLY A 39 7.81 -6.44 9.68
CA GLY A 39 9.02 -5.96 10.36
C GLY A 39 9.23 -4.44 10.29
N LEU A 40 10.31 -3.99 10.97
CA LEU A 40 10.56 -2.57 11.23
C LEU A 40 10.90 -1.77 9.96
N THR A 41 11.64 -2.37 9.02
CA THR A 41 11.99 -1.72 7.76
C THR A 41 10.75 -1.44 6.91
N HIS A 42 9.81 -2.39 6.86
CA HIS A 42 8.59 -2.25 6.05
C HIS A 42 7.67 -1.14 6.58
N ILE A 43 7.51 -1.03 7.90
CA ILE A 43 6.76 0.09 8.50
C ILE A 43 7.49 1.42 8.33
N ALA A 44 8.82 1.47 8.45
CA ALA A 44 9.58 2.69 8.28
C ALA A 44 9.46 3.25 6.84
N LEU A 45 9.60 2.38 5.84
CA LEU A 45 9.48 2.78 4.42
C LEU A 45 8.07 3.28 4.09
N ASN A 46 7.02 2.54 4.49
CA ASN A 46 5.64 3.00 4.29
C ASN A 46 5.34 4.30 5.06
N GLY A 47 5.85 4.42 6.29
CA GLY A 47 5.69 5.64 7.09
C GLY A 47 6.33 6.87 6.45
N VAL A 48 7.52 6.73 5.87
CA VAL A 48 8.17 7.81 5.11
C VAL A 48 7.33 8.21 3.90
N VAL A 49 6.81 7.24 3.13
CA VAL A 49 5.94 7.51 1.98
C VAL A 49 4.68 8.23 2.42
N ILE A 50 3.96 7.71 3.42
CA ILE A 50 2.73 8.30 3.94
C ILE A 50 2.98 9.71 4.46
N TYR A 51 4.09 9.96 5.17
CA TYR A 51 4.41 11.28 5.70
C TYR A 51 4.64 12.29 4.58
N PHE A 52 5.56 12.02 3.66
CA PHE A 52 5.89 12.98 2.61
C PHE A 52 4.79 13.10 1.56
N MET A 53 4.23 12.00 1.07
CA MET A 53 3.12 12.04 0.10
C MET A 53 1.85 12.58 0.75
N GLY A 54 1.59 12.19 1.99
CA GLY A 54 0.43 12.65 2.74
C GLY A 54 0.43 14.16 2.88
N MET A 55 1.54 14.77 3.30
CA MET A 55 1.66 16.23 3.38
C MET A 55 1.38 16.92 2.03
N GLN A 56 1.90 16.38 0.93
CA GLN A 56 1.69 16.97 -0.40
C GLN A 56 0.24 16.84 -0.85
N ILE A 57 -0.36 15.65 -0.75
CA ILE A 57 -1.75 15.39 -1.13
C ILE A 57 -2.70 16.18 -0.23
N GLU A 58 -2.43 16.25 1.06
CA GLU A 58 -3.19 17.02 2.03
C GLU A 58 -3.16 18.52 1.73
N ALA A 59 -2.01 19.08 1.38
CA ALA A 59 -1.88 20.48 0.97
C ALA A 59 -2.67 20.80 -0.30
N MET A 60 -2.78 19.85 -1.24
CA MET A 60 -3.46 20.06 -2.52
C MET A 60 -4.97 19.77 -2.48
N TYR A 61 -5.38 18.70 -1.78
CA TYR A 61 -6.75 18.20 -1.78
C TYR A 61 -7.51 18.45 -0.46
N GLY A 62 -6.80 18.71 0.63
CA GLY A 62 -7.32 18.84 1.99
C GLY A 62 -7.34 17.51 2.77
N HIS A 63 -7.31 17.64 4.10
CA HIS A 63 -7.21 16.54 5.08
C HIS A 63 -8.20 15.38 4.81
N TRP A 64 -9.48 15.69 4.62
CA TRP A 64 -10.53 14.68 4.45
C TRP A 64 -10.44 13.92 3.13
N ARG A 65 -10.04 14.60 2.05
CA ARG A 65 -9.88 13.98 0.73
C ARG A 65 -8.65 13.09 0.71
N MET A 66 -7.54 13.54 1.31
CA MET A 66 -6.35 12.72 1.52
C MET A 66 -6.70 11.41 2.26
N LEU A 67 -7.43 11.52 3.38
CA LEU A 67 -7.85 10.35 4.15
C LEU A 67 -8.74 9.40 3.33
N ALA A 68 -9.67 9.95 2.55
CA ALA A 68 -10.54 9.15 1.68
C ALA A 68 -9.74 8.42 0.59
N ILE A 69 -8.80 9.11 -0.08
CA ILE A 69 -7.90 8.50 -1.08
C ILE A 69 -7.11 7.35 -0.45
N TYR A 70 -6.55 7.57 0.74
CA TYR A 70 -5.77 6.56 1.46
C TYR A 70 -6.61 5.32 1.80
N ILE A 71 -7.78 5.51 2.43
CA ILE A 71 -8.64 4.39 2.86
C ILE A 71 -9.24 3.66 1.65
N LEU A 72 -9.88 4.38 0.74
CA LEU A 72 -10.57 3.78 -0.40
C LEU A 72 -9.59 3.14 -1.37
N GLY A 73 -8.46 3.78 -1.63
CA GLY A 73 -7.41 3.21 -2.46
C GLY A 73 -6.79 1.95 -1.85
N GLY A 74 -6.51 1.96 -0.54
CA GLY A 74 -6.03 0.76 0.17
C GLY A 74 -6.99 -0.43 0.09
N ILE A 75 -8.28 -0.17 0.29
CA ILE A 75 -9.34 -1.19 0.15
C ILE A 75 -9.44 -1.68 -1.30
N SER A 76 -9.41 -0.76 -2.28
CA SER A 76 -9.53 -1.10 -3.70
C SER A 76 -8.36 -1.97 -4.17
N GLY A 77 -7.14 -1.63 -3.75
CA GLY A 77 -5.97 -2.48 -3.98
C GLY A 77 -6.10 -3.85 -3.30
N ASN A 78 -6.64 -3.92 -2.08
CA ASN A 78 -6.88 -5.21 -1.41
C ASN A 78 -7.98 -6.04 -2.10
N ILE A 79 -8.99 -5.41 -2.70
CA ILE A 79 -10.01 -6.07 -3.53
C ILE A 79 -9.38 -6.62 -4.81
N MET A 80 -8.54 -5.83 -5.49
CA MET A 80 -7.84 -6.29 -6.69
C MET A 80 -6.88 -7.44 -6.38
N SER A 81 -6.14 -7.32 -5.29
CA SER A 81 -5.34 -8.40 -4.71
C SER A 81 -6.18 -9.65 -4.46
N PHE A 82 -7.37 -9.51 -3.87
CA PHE A 82 -8.30 -10.61 -3.65
C PHE A 82 -8.76 -11.26 -4.96
N ALA A 83 -9.05 -10.47 -5.98
CA ALA A 83 -9.53 -10.96 -7.27
C ALA A 83 -8.45 -11.65 -8.11
N LEU A 84 -7.21 -11.16 -8.06
CA LEU A 84 -6.14 -11.57 -8.99
C LEU A 84 -5.05 -12.44 -8.36
N SER A 85 -5.04 -12.56 -7.03
CA SER A 85 -3.98 -13.25 -6.31
C SER A 85 -4.48 -14.04 -5.13
N ASN A 86 -3.99 -15.27 -4.99
CA ASN A 86 -4.25 -16.11 -3.83
C ASN A 86 -3.25 -15.89 -2.69
N ASN A 87 -2.27 -15.01 -2.90
CA ASN A 87 -1.25 -14.74 -1.90
C ASN A 87 -1.83 -13.95 -0.73
N GLN A 88 -1.27 -14.25 0.44
CA GLN A 88 -1.49 -13.44 1.63
C GLN A 88 -0.77 -12.10 1.45
N SER A 89 -1.39 -11.02 1.91
CA SER A 89 -0.83 -9.67 1.83
C SER A 89 -1.00 -8.93 3.16
N VAL A 90 0.01 -8.12 3.49
CA VAL A 90 0.05 -7.20 4.62
C VAL A 90 0.82 -5.95 4.20
N GLY A 91 0.38 -4.78 4.63
CA GLY A 91 1.06 -3.52 4.37
C GLY A 91 0.09 -2.41 3.99
N ALA A 92 0.50 -1.18 4.30
CA ALA A 92 -0.16 0.03 3.83
C ALA A 92 0.16 0.35 2.36
N SER A 93 0.92 -0.50 1.66
CA SER A 93 1.46 -0.22 0.34
C SER A 93 0.35 0.03 -0.69
N THR A 94 -0.75 -0.72 -0.68
CA THR A 94 -1.90 -0.45 -1.57
C THR A 94 -2.46 0.97 -1.39
N ALA A 95 -2.47 1.50 -0.16
CA ALA A 95 -2.89 2.87 0.13
C ALA A 95 -1.82 3.90 -0.26
N CYS A 96 -0.53 3.57 -0.10
CA CYS A 96 0.57 4.40 -0.61
C CYS A 96 0.49 4.58 -2.13
N PHE A 97 0.20 3.51 -2.87
CA PHE A 97 0.01 3.56 -4.33
C PHE A 97 -1.19 4.42 -4.73
N ALA A 98 -2.25 4.46 -3.93
CA ALA A 98 -3.36 5.39 -4.14
C ALA A 98 -2.92 6.86 -4.04
N LEU A 99 -2.05 7.19 -3.08
CA LEU A 99 -1.50 8.54 -2.94
C LEU A 99 -0.61 8.90 -4.13
N PHE A 100 0.19 7.94 -4.62
CA PHE A 100 0.97 8.13 -5.84
C PHE A 100 0.10 8.34 -7.07
N GLY A 101 -0.94 7.53 -7.26
CA GLY A 101 -1.92 7.69 -8.34
C GLY A 101 -2.61 9.06 -8.31
N ALA A 102 -3.06 9.49 -7.13
CA ALA A 102 -3.63 10.82 -6.95
C ALA A 102 -2.62 11.93 -7.32
N PHE A 103 -1.36 11.82 -6.91
CA PHE A 103 -0.33 12.79 -7.29
C PHE A 103 -0.07 12.81 -8.80
N LEU A 104 -0.02 11.64 -9.45
CA LEU A 104 0.17 11.52 -10.89
C LEU A 104 -0.95 12.19 -11.68
N THR A 105 -2.20 12.12 -11.22
CA THR A 105 -3.30 12.86 -11.88
C THR A 105 -3.11 14.38 -11.87
N ILE A 106 -2.47 14.94 -10.84
CA ILE A 106 -2.06 16.35 -10.82
C ILE A 106 -0.87 16.58 -11.75
N GLY A 107 0.11 15.67 -11.75
CA GLY A 107 1.25 15.72 -12.64
C GLY A 107 0.86 15.82 -14.11
N GLU A 108 -0.12 15.01 -14.53
CA GLU A 108 -0.70 15.07 -15.88
C GLU A 108 -1.45 16.38 -16.13
N SER A 109 -2.26 16.83 -15.16
CA SER A 109 -3.07 18.04 -15.30
C SER A 109 -2.23 19.34 -15.37
N PHE A 110 -1.04 19.34 -14.78
CA PHE A 110 -0.16 20.52 -14.68
C PHE A 110 1.26 20.22 -15.18
N TRP A 111 1.39 19.40 -16.21
CA TRP A 111 2.68 18.94 -16.74
C TRP A 111 3.61 20.06 -17.21
N GLU A 112 3.04 21.20 -17.63
CA GLU A 112 3.79 22.38 -18.05
C GLU A 112 4.53 23.07 -16.89
N ASN A 113 4.16 22.79 -15.64
CA ASN A 113 4.85 23.34 -14.47
C ASN A 113 6.11 22.49 -14.15
N PRO A 114 7.31 23.05 -14.29
CA PRO A 114 8.55 22.30 -14.10
C PRO A 114 8.73 21.79 -12.66
N VAL A 115 8.18 22.48 -11.66
CA VAL A 115 8.25 22.05 -10.25
C VAL A 115 7.39 20.81 -10.02
N ILE A 116 6.15 20.83 -10.53
CA ILE A 116 5.23 19.69 -10.41
C ILE A 116 5.82 18.48 -11.14
N ARG A 117 6.34 18.68 -12.35
CA ARG A 117 6.98 17.61 -13.13
C ARG A 117 8.18 16.99 -12.40
N GLN A 118 9.02 17.80 -11.75
CA GLN A 118 10.14 17.29 -10.97
C GLN A 118 9.66 16.45 -9.77
N LEU A 119 8.68 16.94 -9.03
CA LEU A 119 8.08 16.21 -7.90
C LEU A 119 7.46 14.89 -8.36
N THR A 120 6.73 14.90 -9.47
CA THR A 120 6.13 13.70 -10.07
C THR A 120 7.18 12.65 -10.38
N ASN A 121 8.31 13.04 -10.99
CA ASN A 121 9.39 12.10 -11.30
C ASN A 121 10.06 11.52 -10.03
N GLN A 122 10.23 12.33 -8.98
CA GLN A 122 10.78 11.86 -7.70
C GLN A 122 9.86 10.85 -7.04
N PHE A 123 8.56 11.12 -7.04
CA PHE A 123 7.57 10.22 -6.44
C PHE A 123 7.34 8.96 -7.28
N LEU A 124 7.40 9.06 -8.61
CA LEU A 124 7.37 7.90 -9.50
C LEU A 124 8.57 6.99 -9.23
N LEU A 125 9.77 7.55 -9.06
CA LEU A 125 10.96 6.77 -8.70
C LEU A 125 10.79 6.07 -7.35
N LEU A 126 10.30 6.77 -6.32
CA LEU A 126 10.02 6.19 -5.00
C LEU A 126 8.99 5.06 -5.09
N THR A 127 7.95 5.22 -5.89
CA THR A 127 6.92 4.20 -6.17
C THR A 127 7.53 2.95 -6.78
N VAL A 128 8.33 3.13 -7.84
CA VAL A 128 9.00 2.03 -8.54
C VAL A 128 9.97 1.31 -7.61
N LEU A 129 10.77 2.05 -6.83
CA LEU A 129 11.67 1.45 -5.86
C LEU A 129 10.91 0.65 -4.80
N ASN A 130 9.82 1.21 -4.26
CA ASN A 130 8.98 0.52 -3.28
C ASN A 130 8.40 -0.79 -3.87
N LEU A 131 7.88 -0.75 -5.09
CA LEU A 131 7.40 -1.94 -5.81
C LEU A 131 8.51 -2.99 -6.00
N VAL A 132 9.69 -2.54 -6.42
CA VAL A 132 10.83 -3.42 -6.69
C VAL A 132 11.30 -4.07 -5.38
N PHE A 133 11.42 -3.31 -4.29
CA PHE A 133 11.75 -3.87 -2.98
C PHE A 133 10.68 -4.88 -2.52
N ASP A 134 9.41 -4.57 -2.74
CA ASP A 134 8.30 -5.46 -2.39
C ASP A 134 8.34 -6.76 -3.21
N MET A 135 8.70 -6.70 -4.49
CA MET A 135 8.89 -7.88 -5.37
C MET A 135 10.03 -8.79 -4.92
N PHE A 136 11.09 -8.23 -4.34
CA PHE A 136 12.23 -8.99 -3.84
C PHE A 136 12.04 -9.47 -2.39
N SER A 137 11.04 -8.96 -1.69
CA SER A 137 10.64 -9.48 -0.39
C SER A 137 9.66 -10.66 -0.57
N ASN A 138 10.04 -11.84 -0.09
CA ASN A 138 9.17 -13.02 -0.20
C ASN A 138 7.83 -12.77 0.53
N GLY A 139 6.72 -12.74 -0.21
CA GLY A 139 5.36 -12.73 0.35
C GLY A 139 4.51 -11.47 0.13
N ILE A 140 4.89 -10.56 -0.78
CA ILE A 140 4.07 -9.38 -1.10
C ILE A 140 3.33 -9.55 -2.44
N ASP A 141 2.06 -9.15 -2.47
CA ASP A 141 1.18 -9.32 -3.61
C ASP A 141 1.21 -8.12 -4.57
N ILE A 142 1.85 -8.31 -5.73
CA ILE A 142 2.02 -7.31 -6.79
C ILE A 142 0.68 -6.83 -7.35
N TRP A 143 -0.34 -7.70 -7.40
CA TRP A 143 -1.64 -7.37 -8.00
C TRP A 143 -2.44 -6.33 -7.21
N GLY A 144 -2.21 -6.23 -5.90
CA GLY A 144 -2.80 -5.17 -5.10
C GLY A 144 -2.29 -3.77 -5.45
N HIS A 145 -1.13 -3.67 -6.09
CA HIS A 145 -0.49 -2.41 -6.48
C HIS A 145 -0.90 -1.94 -7.88
N VAL A 146 -1.29 -2.87 -8.75
CA VAL A 146 -1.77 -2.59 -10.12
C VAL A 146 -3.24 -2.15 -10.14
N GLY A 147 -4.00 -2.48 -9.09
CA GLY A 147 -5.44 -2.19 -9.00
C GLY A 147 -5.82 -0.81 -8.50
N VAL A 148 -4.86 0.09 -8.32
CA VAL A 148 -5.03 1.39 -7.65
C VAL A 148 -4.76 2.55 -8.59
#